data_AF-A0A9N9XFX1-F1
#
_entry.id   AF-A0A9N9XFX1-F1
#
_cell.length_a   1.000
_cell.length_b   1.000
_cell.length_c   1.000
_cell.angle_alpha   90.00
_cell.angle_beta   90.00
_cell.angle_gamma   90.00
#
_symmetry.space_group_name_H-M   'P 1'
#
loop_
_entity.id
_entity.type
_entity.pdbx_description
1 polymer ?
#
loop_
_entity_poly.entity_id
_entity_poly.type
_entity_poly.pdbx_seq_one_letter_code
_entity_poly.pdbx_strand_id
1 'polypeptide(L)'
;MGNNECISPWEDTYLKLVQRFSHIIQAQFVGHTHTDELKIFYDTDGKPINVAFNGASLTTYTTYNPNFKIVEVSPDTMEILNIHTYYFNLTLANLYPDQSPPWQLLYSMKGQYNLPDLSAASLDKLSDEMANDPERLHVYWLNYVRYGDAAIKIGCDSDCKKEVLCKITTTQSRKPTKPYCK
;
A
#
# COMPACT_ATOMS: atom_id res chain seq x y z
N MET A 1 -6.83 5.07 -7.85
CA MET A 1 -6.79 6.55 -7.95
C MET A 1 -5.37 6.99 -8.24
N GLY A 2 -5.18 7.69 -9.35
CA GLY A 2 -3.85 7.96 -9.91
C GLY A 2 -3.29 6.74 -10.63
N ASN A 3 -2.06 6.87 -11.14
CA ASN A 3 -1.32 5.80 -11.84
C ASN A 3 -2.01 5.21 -13.09
N ASN A 4 -2.89 5.97 -13.75
CA ASN A 4 -3.75 5.54 -14.87
C ASN A 4 -4.81 4.48 -14.50
N GLU A 5 -5.13 4.32 -13.21
CA GLU A 5 -6.17 3.40 -12.73
C GLU A 5 -7.59 3.96 -12.90
N CYS A 6 -7.72 5.27 -13.13
CA CYS A 6 -9.00 5.95 -13.29
C CYS A 6 -8.92 6.99 -14.42
N ILE A 7 -10.06 7.32 -15.02
CA ILE A 7 -10.11 8.39 -16.02
C ILE A 7 -9.92 9.76 -15.36
N SER A 8 -9.17 10.66 -15.99
CA SER A 8 -8.79 11.96 -15.40
C SER A 8 -9.96 12.78 -14.84
N PRO A 9 -11.13 12.90 -15.50
CA PRO A 9 -12.25 13.67 -14.93
C PRO A 9 -12.78 13.09 -13.61
N TRP A 10 -12.73 11.76 -13.48
CA TRP A 10 -13.12 11.08 -12.26
C TRP A 10 -12.08 11.28 -11.16
N GLU A 11 -10.80 11.18 -11.50
CA GLU A 11 -9.71 11.42 -10.55
C GLU A 11 -9.77 12.82 -9.95
N ASP A 12 -9.95 13.83 -10.79
CA ASP A 12 -10.01 15.23 -10.36
C ASP A 12 -11.22 15.50 -9.46
N THR A 13 -12.36 14.89 -9.76
CA THR A 13 -13.59 15.06 -8.98
C THR A 13 -13.50 14.33 -7.64
N TYR A 14 -13.01 13.09 -7.64
CA TYR A 14 -12.83 12.31 -6.41
C TYR A 14 -11.81 12.98 -5.48
N LEU A 15 -10.69 13.48 -6.01
CA LEU A 15 -9.70 14.19 -5.20
C LEU A 15 -10.29 15.44 -4.54
N LYS A 16 -11.11 16.23 -5.25
CA LYS A 16 -11.80 17.40 -4.66
C LYS A 16 -12.72 17.01 -3.49
N LEU A 17 -13.41 15.87 -3.58
CA LEU A 17 -14.23 15.36 -2.48
C LEU A 17 -13.37 14.96 -1.28
N VAL A 18 -12.28 14.22 -1.52
CA VAL A 18 -11.33 13.85 -0.45
C VAL A 18 -10.73 15.09 0.21
N GLN A 19 -10.33 16.10 -0.57
CA GLN A 19 -9.81 17.37 -0.06
C GLN A 19 -10.86 18.11 0.79
N ARG A 20 -12.10 18.18 0.32
CA ARG A 20 -13.19 18.88 1.02
C ARG A 20 -13.61 18.20 2.32
N PHE A 21 -13.55 16.87 2.37
CA PHE A 21 -14.08 16.06 3.48
C PHE A 21 -13.00 15.28 4.24
N SER A 22 -11.72 15.65 4.10
CA SER A 22 -10.59 14.98 4.78
C SER A 22 -10.71 14.95 6.30
N HIS A 23 -11.35 15.97 6.89
CA HIS A 23 -11.65 16.05 8.33
C HIS A 23 -12.76 15.09 8.79
N ILE A 24 -13.48 14.45 7.86
CA ILE A 24 -14.54 13.46 8.13
C ILE A 24 -14.07 12.05 7.77
N ILE A 25 -13.38 11.90 6.63
CA ILE A 25 -12.91 10.61 6.11
C ILE A 25 -11.73 10.12 6.95
N GLN A 26 -11.92 9.06 7.74
CA GLN A 26 -10.84 8.50 8.57
C GLN A 26 -9.85 7.65 7.76
N ALA A 27 -10.35 6.85 6.82
CA ALA A 27 -9.54 6.06 5.89
C ALA A 27 -10.35 5.62 4.69
N GLN A 28 -9.67 5.15 3.65
CA GLN A 28 -10.25 4.54 2.48
C GLN A 28 -9.68 3.12 2.29
N PHE A 29 -10.51 2.19 1.80
CA PHE A 29 -10.08 0.82 1.51
C PHE A 29 -10.40 0.49 0.05
N VAL A 30 -9.38 0.06 -0.68
CA VAL A 30 -9.44 -0.19 -2.13
C VAL A 30 -8.85 -1.56 -2.46
N GLY A 31 -8.95 -1.97 -3.73
CA GLY A 31 -8.41 -3.24 -4.22
C GLY A 31 -7.93 -3.10 -5.66
N HIS A 32 -8.30 -4.05 -6.51
CA HIS A 32 -8.05 -4.09 -7.96
C HIS A 32 -6.61 -4.39 -8.38
N THR A 33 -5.61 -3.70 -7.85
CA THR A 33 -4.22 -3.82 -8.32
C THR A 33 -3.53 -5.11 -7.90
N HIS A 34 -4.14 -5.87 -6.97
CA HIS A 34 -3.60 -7.11 -6.40
C HIS A 34 -2.23 -6.92 -5.73
N THR A 35 -1.88 -5.71 -5.30
CA THR A 35 -0.59 -5.44 -4.63
C THR A 35 -0.83 -4.85 -3.25
N ASP A 36 0.06 -5.14 -2.32
CA ASP A 36 0.00 -4.57 -0.98
C ASP A 36 0.62 -3.17 -1.01
N GLU A 37 -0.24 -2.18 -1.23
CA GLU A 37 0.15 -0.79 -1.40
C GLU A 37 -0.81 0.18 -0.71
N LEU A 38 -0.40 1.44 -0.62
CA LEU A 38 -1.23 2.51 -0.13
C LEU A 38 -1.16 3.72 -1.06
N LYS A 39 -2.10 4.64 -0.92
CA LYS A 39 -2.16 5.90 -1.63
C LYS A 39 -2.32 7.05 -0.65
N ILE A 40 -1.44 8.04 -0.74
CA ILE A 40 -1.52 9.25 0.09
C ILE A 40 -2.18 10.36 -0.72
N PHE A 41 -3.22 10.96 -0.16
CA PHE A 41 -3.92 12.10 -0.75
C PHE A 41 -3.38 13.39 -0.17
N TYR A 42 -3.27 14.41 -1.03
CA TYR A 42 -2.70 15.71 -0.68
C TYR A 42 -3.71 16.83 -0.94
N ASP A 43 -3.63 17.90 -0.15
CA ASP A 43 -4.32 19.14 -0.46
C ASP A 43 -3.61 19.94 -1.56
N THR A 44 -4.12 21.15 -1.86
CA THR A 44 -3.58 22.03 -2.89
C THR A 44 -2.18 22.56 -2.56
N ASP A 45 -1.78 22.55 -1.29
CA ASP A 45 -0.48 23.01 -0.82
C ASP A 45 0.53 21.86 -0.72
N GLY A 46 0.13 20.64 -1.07
CA GLY A 46 0.97 19.45 -1.03
C GLY A 46 1.09 18.82 0.36
N LYS A 47 0.22 19.17 1.31
CA LYS A 47 0.18 18.56 2.64
C LYS A 47 -0.60 17.22 2.58
N PRO A 48 -0.10 16.14 3.21
CA PRO A 48 -0.84 14.88 3.27
C PRO A 48 -2.09 15.02 4.15
N ILE A 49 -3.24 14.60 3.63
CA ILE A 49 -4.57 14.82 4.26
C ILE A 49 -5.40 13.54 4.43
N ASN A 50 -5.12 12.48 3.68
CA ASN A 50 -5.87 11.23 3.76
C ASN A 50 -5.09 10.07 3.16
N VAL A 51 -5.52 8.83 3.41
CA VAL A 51 -4.87 7.61 2.90
C VAL A 51 -5.90 6.60 2.44
N ALA A 52 -5.62 5.94 1.31
CA ALA A 52 -6.28 4.70 0.91
C ALA A 52 -5.34 3.50 1.05
N PHE A 53 -5.82 2.44 1.68
CA PHE A 53 -5.11 1.18 1.83
C PHE A 53 -5.63 0.15 0.83
N ASN A 54 -4.73 -0.50 0.10
CA ASN A 54 -5.09 -1.55 -0.84
C ASN A 54 -5.13 -2.91 -0.12
N GLY A 55 -6.23 -3.65 -0.27
CA GLY A 55 -6.40 -4.98 0.30
C GLY A 55 -5.46 -6.06 -0.27
N ALA A 56 -4.81 -5.78 -1.40
CA ALA A 56 -4.16 -6.76 -2.27
C ALA A 56 -5.17 -7.82 -2.78
N SER A 57 -4.89 -9.11 -2.72
CA SER A 57 -5.74 -10.14 -3.35
C SER A 57 -5.65 -11.54 -2.71
N LEU A 58 -6.78 -12.25 -2.69
CA LEU A 58 -6.73 -13.69 -2.41
C LEU A 58 -6.15 -14.47 -3.60
N THR A 59 -6.45 -14.04 -4.83
CA THR A 59 -5.88 -14.66 -6.03
C THR A 59 -4.37 -14.45 -6.11
N THR A 60 -3.67 -15.46 -6.61
CA THR A 60 -2.24 -15.42 -6.89
C THR A 60 -1.90 -14.59 -8.12
N TYR A 61 -2.90 -14.18 -8.91
CA TYR A 61 -2.70 -13.59 -10.22
C TYR A 61 -1.75 -12.36 -10.16
N THR A 62 -0.56 -12.41 -10.77
CA THR A 62 0.08 -13.59 -11.41
C THR A 62 1.14 -14.28 -10.58
N THR A 63 1.83 -13.58 -9.67
CA THR A 63 3.07 -14.10 -9.04
C THR A 63 3.16 -13.86 -7.53
N TYR A 64 2.04 -13.56 -6.87
CA TYR A 64 2.00 -13.17 -5.47
C TYR A 64 1.38 -14.25 -4.59
N ASN A 65 1.75 -14.27 -3.31
CA ASN A 65 1.05 -15.11 -2.35
C ASN A 65 -0.37 -14.57 -2.07
N PRO A 66 -1.34 -15.46 -1.83
CA PRO A 66 -2.66 -15.08 -1.32
C PRO A 66 -2.55 -14.34 0.01
N ASN A 67 -3.36 -13.28 0.19
CA ASN A 67 -3.42 -12.57 1.47
C ASN A 67 -4.86 -12.20 1.86
N PHE A 68 -5.01 -11.86 3.14
CA PHE A 68 -6.09 -11.01 3.64
C PHE A 68 -5.51 -9.99 4.63
N LYS A 69 -6.32 -9.00 5.04
CA LYS A 69 -5.92 -7.98 6.02
C LYS A 69 -6.93 -7.90 7.16
N ILE A 70 -6.44 -7.70 8.37
CA ILE A 70 -7.24 -7.33 9.54
C ILE A 70 -6.90 -5.88 9.89
N VAL A 71 -7.93 -5.04 9.93
CA VAL A 71 -7.80 -3.61 10.24
C VAL A 71 -8.31 -3.36 11.65
N GLU A 72 -7.45 -2.83 12.51
CA GLU A 72 -7.82 -2.41 13.85
C GLU A 72 -8.32 -0.97 13.81
N VAL A 73 -9.51 -0.73 14.37
CA VAL A 73 -10.20 0.57 14.32
C VAL A 73 -10.57 1.00 15.73
N SER A 74 -10.34 2.27 16.04
CA SER A 74 -10.79 2.88 17.28
C SER A 74 -12.33 2.91 17.33
N PRO A 75 -12.98 2.35 18.37
CA PRO A 75 -14.43 2.35 18.46
C PRO A 75 -15.01 3.76 18.62
N ASP A 76 -14.25 4.70 19.18
CA ASP A 76 -14.72 6.05 19.48
C ASP A 76 -14.45 7.03 18.34
N THR A 77 -13.29 6.93 17.69
CA THR A 77 -12.83 7.91 16.68
C THR A 77 -12.89 7.39 15.25
N MET A 78 -13.10 6.08 15.06
CA MET A 78 -12.98 5.38 13.78
C MET A 78 -11.59 5.50 13.13
N GLU A 79 -10.58 5.95 13.89
CA GLU A 79 -9.19 6.01 13.45
C GLU A 79 -8.64 4.60 13.23
N ILE A 80 -7.81 4.44 12.20
CA ILE A 80 -7.13 3.17 11.93
C ILE A 80 -5.91 3.04 12.82
N LEU A 81 -5.98 2.11 13.77
CA LEU A 81 -4.95 1.90 14.79
C LEU A 81 -3.79 1.07 14.26
N ASN A 82 -4.07 0.03 13.47
CA ASN A 82 -3.06 -0.81 12.83
C ASN A 82 -3.68 -1.64 11.70
N ILE A 83 -2.83 -2.18 10.83
CA ILE A 83 -3.23 -3.11 9.78
C ILE A 83 -2.29 -4.32 9.82
N HIS A 84 -2.88 -5.51 9.95
CA HIS A 84 -2.17 -6.79 9.94
C HIS A 84 -2.42 -7.50 8.62
N THR A 85 -1.37 -7.76 7.87
CA THR A 85 -1.44 -8.54 6.63
C THR A 85 -1.14 -9.99 6.94
N TYR A 86 -2.06 -10.88 6.61
CA TYR A 86 -1.87 -12.33 6.70
C TYR A 86 -1.69 -12.90 5.31
N TYR A 87 -0.81 -13.88 5.17
CA TYR A 87 -0.58 -14.59 3.93
C TYR A 87 -0.32 -16.07 4.20
N PHE A 88 -0.31 -16.88 3.16
CA PHE A 88 0.36 -18.17 3.22
C PHE A 88 1.36 -18.30 2.09
N ASN A 89 2.47 -18.99 2.34
CA ASN A 89 3.44 -19.28 1.30
C ASN A 89 2.87 -20.35 0.36
N LEU A 90 2.60 -19.97 -0.89
CA LEU A 90 2.00 -20.86 -1.88
C LEU A 90 2.93 -22.02 -2.25
N THR A 91 4.25 -21.78 -2.33
CA THR A 91 5.24 -22.83 -2.59
C THR A 91 5.19 -23.89 -1.49
N LEU A 92 5.15 -23.47 -0.22
CA LEU A 92 5.03 -24.37 0.92
C LEU A 92 3.71 -25.14 0.90
N ALA A 93 2.59 -24.46 0.65
CA ALA A 93 1.27 -25.09 0.57
C ALA A 93 1.21 -26.17 -0.54
N ASN A 94 1.84 -25.91 -1.69
CA ASN A 94 1.89 -26.85 -2.80
C ASN A 94 2.70 -28.13 -2.50
N LEU A 95 3.62 -28.10 -1.51
CA LEU A 95 4.32 -29.31 -1.05
C LEU A 95 3.40 -30.26 -0.25
N TYR A 96 2.28 -29.76 0.27
CA TYR A 96 1.33 -30.49 1.11
C TYR A 96 -0.13 -30.27 0.64
N PRO A 97 -0.49 -30.73 -0.57
CA PRO A 97 -1.78 -30.40 -1.20
C PRO A 97 -3.02 -30.91 -0.45
N ASP A 98 -2.86 -31.93 0.40
CA ASP A 98 -3.95 -32.51 1.20
C ASP A 98 -4.16 -31.79 2.54
N GLN A 99 -3.36 -30.77 2.84
CA GLN A 99 -3.46 -29.99 4.08
C GLN A 99 -4.00 -28.59 3.80
N SER A 100 -4.70 -28.02 4.78
CA SER A 100 -5.08 -26.61 4.72
C SER A 100 -3.82 -25.74 4.75
N PRO A 101 -3.71 -24.71 3.90
CA PRO A 101 -2.52 -23.86 3.87
C PRO A 101 -2.34 -23.12 5.20
N PRO A 102 -1.11 -23.06 5.73
CA PRO A 102 -0.84 -22.39 6.99
C PRO A 102 -0.84 -20.86 6.78
N TRP A 103 -1.94 -20.21 7.17
CA TRP A 103 -2.02 -18.76 7.23
C TRP A 103 -1.19 -18.21 8.39
N GLN A 104 -0.35 -17.23 8.11
CA GLN A 104 0.53 -16.61 9.08
C GLN A 104 0.58 -15.10 8.90
N LEU A 105 0.91 -14.39 9.97
CA LEU A 105 1.13 -12.94 9.92
C LEU A 105 2.34 -12.67 9.01
N LEU A 106 2.13 -11.91 7.94
CA LEU A 106 3.22 -11.40 7.13
C LEU A 106 3.90 -10.24 7.84
N TYR A 107 3.12 -9.22 8.19
CA TYR A 107 3.57 -8.07 8.94
C TYR A 107 2.40 -7.30 9.55
N SER A 108 2.68 -6.50 10.57
CA SER A 108 1.82 -5.39 10.98
C SER A 108 2.42 -4.08 10.48
N MET A 109 1.60 -3.17 9.96
CA MET A 109 2.11 -1.95 9.32
C MET A 109 2.88 -1.06 10.28
N LYS A 110 2.39 -0.91 11.52
CA LYS A 110 3.12 -0.18 12.56
C LYS A 110 4.42 -0.86 12.96
N GLY A 111 4.40 -2.18 13.14
CA GLY A 111 5.59 -2.92 13.57
C GLY A 111 6.69 -2.96 12.51
N GLN A 112 6.33 -3.24 11.25
CA GLN A 112 7.28 -3.40 10.14
C GLN A 112 8.06 -2.13 9.82
N TYR A 113 7.38 -0.98 9.93
CA TYR A 113 7.93 0.31 9.56
C TYR A 113 8.14 1.23 10.77
N ASN A 114 8.05 0.70 11.99
CA ASN A 114 8.21 1.44 13.24
C ASN A 114 7.42 2.76 13.28
N LEU A 115 6.15 2.71 12.86
CA LEU A 115 5.31 3.90 12.74
C LEU A 115 4.63 4.22 14.07
N PRO A 116 4.59 5.51 14.48
CA PRO A 116 3.87 5.93 15.67
C PRO A 116 2.35 5.75 15.51
N ASP A 117 1.84 6.02 14.31
CA ASP A 117 0.44 5.92 13.89
C ASP A 117 0.34 5.67 12.38
N LEU A 118 -0.87 5.47 11.88
CA LEU A 118 -1.15 5.32 10.44
C LEU A 118 -1.75 6.60 9.81
N SER A 119 -1.45 7.77 10.37
CA SER A 119 -1.88 9.04 9.81
C SER A 119 -1.24 9.30 8.44
N ALA A 120 -1.88 10.13 7.63
CA ALA A 120 -1.35 10.55 6.33
C ALA A 120 0.04 11.18 6.46
N ALA A 121 0.31 11.92 7.55
CA ALA A 121 1.61 12.52 7.81
C ALA A 121 2.70 11.48 8.11
N SER A 122 2.42 10.50 8.97
CA SER A 122 3.38 9.42 9.27
C SER A 122 3.70 8.57 8.04
N LEU A 123 2.70 8.28 7.21
CA LEU A 123 2.89 7.51 5.99
C LEU A 123 3.58 8.32 4.88
N ASP A 124 3.39 9.64 4.83
CA ASP A 124 4.12 10.52 3.92
C ASP A 124 5.60 10.59 4.30
N LYS A 125 5.90 10.71 5.60
CA LYS A 125 7.27 10.62 6.13
C LYS A 125 7.92 9.27 5.81
N LEU A 126 7.17 8.16 5.93
CA LEU A 126 7.65 6.84 5.52
C LEU A 126 8.05 6.83 4.04
N SER A 127 7.26 7.47 3.16
CA SER A 127 7.61 7.56 1.73
C SER A 127 8.91 8.33 1.50
N ASP A 128 9.15 9.42 2.23
CA ASP A 128 10.41 10.17 2.18
C ASP A 128 11.59 9.36 2.74
N GLU A 129 11.37 8.58 3.80
CA GLU A 129 12.39 7.68 4.37
C GLU A 129 12.77 6.57 3.36
N MET A 130 11.79 5.94 2.71
CA MET A 130 12.03 4.93 1.67
C MET A 130 12.73 5.51 0.43
N ALA A 131 12.53 6.79 0.10
CA ALA A 131 13.25 7.44 -0.98
C ALA A 131 14.77 7.54 -0.71
N ASN A 132 15.18 7.54 0.57
CA ASN A 132 16.56 7.71 1.00
C ASN A 132 17.18 6.43 1.59
N ASP A 133 16.39 5.36 1.75
CA ASP A 133 16.81 4.08 2.34
C ASP A 133 16.42 2.91 1.40
N PRO A 134 17.35 2.46 0.55
CA PRO A 134 17.10 1.38 -0.42
C PRO A 134 16.70 0.05 0.21
N GLU A 135 17.20 -0.26 1.42
CA GLU A 135 16.86 -1.50 2.13
C GLU A 135 15.42 -1.43 2.64
N ARG A 136 15.01 -0.29 3.17
CA ARG A 136 13.63 -0.10 3.61
C ARG A 136 12.65 -0.12 2.44
N LEU A 137 13.00 0.48 1.31
CA LEU A 137 12.20 0.37 0.08
C LEU A 137 12.17 -1.07 -0.45
N HIS A 138 13.26 -1.82 -0.31
CA HIS A 138 13.29 -3.24 -0.67
C HIS A 138 12.34 -4.06 0.21
N VAL A 139 12.32 -3.83 1.52
CA VAL A 139 11.35 -4.46 2.44
C VAL A 139 9.92 -4.10 2.06
N TYR A 140 9.66 -2.83 1.71
CA TYR A 140 8.35 -2.42 1.20
C TYR A 140 7.95 -3.18 -0.06
N TRP A 141 8.88 -3.35 -1.00
CA TRP A 141 8.63 -4.15 -2.20
C TRP A 141 8.36 -5.63 -1.89
N LEU A 142 9.08 -6.25 -0.95
CA LEU A 142 8.82 -7.63 -0.53
C LEU A 142 7.39 -7.79 0.03
N ASN A 143 6.93 -6.82 0.82
CA ASN A 143 5.55 -6.76 1.30
C ASN A 143 4.55 -6.51 0.16
N TYR A 144 4.85 -5.59 -0.77
CA TYR A 144 4.05 -5.29 -1.95
C TYR A 144 3.73 -6.52 -2.79
N VAL A 145 4.73 -7.40 -2.99
CA VAL A 145 4.58 -8.69 -3.69
C VAL A 145 4.21 -9.86 -2.77
N ARG A 146 3.98 -9.58 -1.49
CA ARG A 146 3.58 -10.53 -0.44
C ARG A 146 4.51 -11.73 -0.32
N TYR A 147 5.81 -11.48 -0.44
CA TYR A 147 6.86 -12.50 -0.46
C TYR A 147 6.59 -13.65 -1.45
N GLY A 148 5.95 -13.36 -2.59
CA GLY A 148 5.73 -14.35 -3.64
C GLY A 148 7.05 -14.77 -4.27
N ASP A 149 7.43 -16.05 -4.15
CA ASP A 149 8.70 -16.58 -4.66
C ASP A 149 8.90 -16.30 -6.16
N ALA A 150 7.82 -16.40 -6.95
CA ALA A 150 7.85 -16.10 -8.37
C ALA A 150 8.16 -14.62 -8.65
N ALA A 151 7.52 -13.70 -7.92
CA ALA A 151 7.79 -12.26 -8.03
C ALA A 151 9.21 -11.92 -7.55
N ILE A 152 9.68 -12.54 -6.47
CA ILE A 152 11.04 -12.37 -5.95
C ILE A 152 12.07 -12.82 -6.99
N LYS A 153 11.82 -13.96 -7.64
CA LYS A 153 12.69 -14.51 -8.69
C LYS A 153 12.74 -13.63 -9.94
N ILE A 154 11.62 -13.00 -10.32
CA ILE A 154 11.58 -12.01 -11.42
C ILE A 154 12.43 -10.79 -11.04
N GLY A 155 12.38 -10.38 -9.77
CA GLY A 155 13.16 -9.27 -9.26
C GLY A 155 12.52 -7.91 -9.54
N CYS A 156 13.11 -6.87 -8.96
CA CYS A 156 12.71 -5.47 -9.14
C CYS A 156 13.95 -4.61 -8.92
N ASP A 157 14.43 -4.02 -10.00
CA ASP A 157 15.60 -3.13 -10.01
C ASP A 157 15.28 -1.76 -9.37
N SER A 158 16.23 -0.83 -9.44
CA SER A 158 16.07 0.51 -8.88
C SER A 158 14.90 1.27 -9.50
N ASP A 159 14.69 1.12 -10.81
CA ASP A 159 13.65 1.84 -11.54
C ASP A 159 12.27 1.29 -11.18
N CYS A 160 12.14 -0.04 -11.15
CA CYS A 160 10.94 -0.72 -10.66
C CYS A 160 10.59 -0.32 -9.21
N LYS A 161 11.59 -0.27 -8.30
CA LYS A 161 11.36 0.15 -6.91
C LYS A 161 10.96 1.61 -6.81
N LYS A 162 11.56 2.48 -7.63
CA LYS A 162 11.19 3.90 -7.72
C LYS A 162 9.75 4.05 -8.21
N GLU A 163 9.31 3.26 -9.18
CA GLU A 163 7.91 3.25 -9.61
C GLU A 163 6.98 2.85 -8.48
N VAL A 164 7.29 1.77 -7.75
CA VAL A 164 6.52 1.32 -6.57
C VAL A 164 6.40 2.45 -5.53
N LEU A 165 7.50 3.15 -5.24
CA LEU A 165 7.50 4.29 -4.32
C LEU A 165 6.64 5.44 -4.85
N CYS A 166 6.77 5.79 -6.12
CA CYS A 166 6.06 6.92 -6.72
C CYS A 166 4.57 6.67 -6.87
N LYS A 167 4.16 5.41 -6.99
CA LYS A 167 2.74 5.04 -6.91
C LYS A 167 2.13 5.48 -5.58
N ILE A 168 2.85 5.47 -4.47
CA ILE A 168 2.31 5.82 -3.15
C ILE A 168 1.82 7.27 -3.10
N THR A 169 2.56 8.17 -3.75
CA THR A 169 2.38 9.63 -3.60
C THR A 169 1.75 10.29 -4.83
N THR A 170 1.35 9.52 -5.84
CA THR A 170 0.77 10.04 -7.10
C THR A 170 -0.75 9.81 -7.15
N THR A 171 -1.53 10.83 -6.81
CA THR A 171 -3.00 10.72 -6.65
C THR A 171 -3.78 11.15 -7.88
N GLN A 172 -3.18 12.01 -8.72
CA GLN A 172 -3.66 12.30 -10.06
C GLN A 172 -2.66 11.72 -11.06
N SER A 173 -3.17 11.02 -12.06
CA SER A 173 -2.33 10.42 -13.10
C SER A 173 -1.46 11.47 -13.77
N ARG A 174 -0.16 11.17 -13.90
CA ARG A 174 0.86 12.05 -14.51
C ARG A 174 1.14 13.36 -13.76
N LYS A 175 0.70 13.48 -12.50
CA LYS A 175 0.97 14.62 -11.63
C LYS A 175 1.61 14.14 -10.32
N PRO A 176 2.91 13.78 -10.33
CA PRO A 176 3.59 13.34 -9.11
C PRO A 176 3.70 14.51 -8.11
N THR A 177 3.31 14.25 -6.86
CA THR A 177 3.40 15.25 -5.78
C THR A 177 4.85 15.45 -5.33
N LYS A 178 5.62 14.36 -5.21
CA LYS A 178 6.96 14.37 -4.62
C LYS A 178 8.06 14.66 -5.66
N PRO A 179 9.10 15.45 -5.31
CA PRO A 179 10.18 15.77 -6.25
C PRO A 179 10.97 14.57 -6.77
N TYR A 180 11.18 13.54 -5.95
CA TYR A 180 11.89 12.32 -6.37
C TYR A 180 11.12 11.47 -7.39
N CYS A 181 9.86 11.82 -7.68
CA CYS A 181 9.01 11.17 -8.67
C CYS A 181 8.85 11.96 -9.98
N LYS A 182 9.57 13.07 -10.11
CA LYS A 182 9.62 13.88 -11.33
C LYS A 182 10.79 13.47 -12.21
#